data_AF-A0A950ER05-F1
#
_entry.id   AF-A0A950ER05-F1
#
_cell.length_a   1.000
_cell.length_b   1.000
_cell.length_c   1.000
_cell.angle_alpha   90.00
_cell.angle_beta   90.00
_cell.angle_gamma   90.00
#
_symmetry.space_group_name_H-M   'P 1'
#
loop_
_entity.id
_entity.type
_entity.pdbx_description
1 polymer ?
#
loop_
_entity_poly.entity_id
_entity_poly.type
_entity_poly.pdbx_seq_one_letter_code
_entity_poly.pdbx_strand_id
1 'polypeptide(L)'
;MFNWVKTAMLMAAITALFIVIGGLIGGQRGMMLALFFALAMNFFSYWYSDKMVLRMYNAQEVDETTAPQFYRMVRDLATRAELPMPRVYLINEDAPNAFATGRNPEHAAVAATTGILRVLSEREMRGVMAHELAHVKHRDILISTITATMAGAISAIANFAMFFGGRDENGRPANPIAGIAVALLAPIAGALIQMAISRAREFEADRGGAQISGDPQSLATAL
;
A
#
# COMPACT_ATOMS: atom_id res chain seq x y z
N MET A 1 -2.75 3.88 19.67
CA MET A 1 -3.56 2.65 19.90
C MET A 1 -4.55 2.34 18.77
N PHE A 2 -5.18 3.35 18.14
CA PHE A 2 -6.22 3.12 17.12
C PHE A 2 -5.70 2.52 15.79
N ASN A 3 -4.45 2.80 15.39
CA ASN A 3 -3.91 2.35 14.09
C ASN A 3 -3.69 0.82 14.04
N TRP A 4 -3.24 0.21 15.14
CA TRP A 4 -3.06 -1.25 15.21
C TRP A 4 -4.38 -2.01 15.11
N VAL A 5 -5.45 -1.47 15.72
CA VAL A 5 -6.80 -2.08 15.63
C VAL A 5 -7.31 -2.03 14.20
N LYS A 6 -7.11 -0.92 13.49
CA LYS A 6 -7.48 -0.79 12.07
C LYS A 6 -6.68 -1.73 11.18
N THR A 7 -5.36 -1.81 11.36
CA THR A 7 -4.51 -2.77 10.63
C THR A 7 -4.95 -4.21 10.90
N ALA A 8 -5.19 -4.57 12.17
CA ALA A 8 -5.66 -5.90 12.53
C ALA A 8 -7.04 -6.22 11.94
N MET A 9 -7.97 -5.25 11.97
CA MET A 9 -9.30 -5.38 11.36
C MET A 9 -9.21 -5.56 9.85
N LEU A 10 -8.33 -4.79 9.18
CA LEU A 10 -8.05 -4.93 7.76
C LEU A 10 -7.51 -6.33 7.45
N MET A 11 -6.47 -6.76 8.16
CA MET A 11 -5.87 -8.11 8.03
C MET A 11 -6.88 -9.23 8.28
N ALA A 12 -7.78 -9.06 9.26
CA ALA A 12 -8.84 -10.00 9.57
C ALA A 12 -9.91 -10.03 8.47
N ALA A 13 -10.36 -8.88 7.96
CA ALA A 13 -11.34 -8.77 6.88
C ALA A 13 -10.85 -9.45 5.59
N ILE A 14 -9.55 -9.29 5.28
CA ILE A 14 -8.92 -9.97 4.14
C ILE A 14 -8.88 -11.47 4.36
N THR A 15 -8.45 -11.91 5.55
CA THR A 15 -8.38 -13.33 5.87
C THR A 15 -9.76 -13.97 5.71
N ALA A 16 -10.80 -13.31 6.22
CA ALA A 16 -12.18 -13.73 6.02
C ALA A 16 -12.57 -13.79 4.54
N LEU A 17 -12.21 -12.78 3.74
CA LEU A 17 -12.46 -12.77 2.30
C LEU A 17 -11.77 -13.95 1.59
N PHE A 18 -10.51 -14.22 1.89
CA PHE A 18 -9.77 -15.36 1.35
C PHE A 18 -10.42 -16.69 1.73
N ILE A 19 -10.83 -16.88 2.98
CA ILE A 19 -11.49 -18.10 3.45
C ILE A 19 -12.82 -18.31 2.71
N VAL A 20 -13.63 -17.25 2.57
CA VAL A 20 -14.90 -17.31 1.84
C VAL A 20 -14.66 -17.69 0.38
N ILE A 21 -13.71 -17.04 -0.30
CA ILE A 21 -13.39 -17.36 -1.69
C ILE A 21 -12.84 -18.80 -1.82
N GLY A 22 -11.93 -19.20 -0.93
CA GLY A 22 -11.39 -20.55 -0.89
C GLY A 22 -12.47 -21.61 -0.70
N GLY A 23 -13.47 -21.34 0.14
CA GLY A 23 -14.62 -22.22 0.33
C GLY A 23 -15.55 -22.30 -0.87
N LEU A 24 -15.80 -21.17 -1.54
CA LEU A 24 -16.63 -21.14 -2.75
C LEU A 24 -15.99 -21.91 -3.92
N ILE A 25 -14.65 -21.94 -4.00
CA ILE A 25 -13.93 -22.61 -5.08
C ILE A 25 -13.65 -24.09 -4.76
N GLY A 26 -13.17 -24.39 -3.55
CA GLY A 26 -12.61 -25.70 -3.21
C GLY A 26 -13.23 -26.36 -1.98
N GLY A 27 -14.39 -25.89 -1.50
CA GLY A 27 -15.04 -26.43 -0.32
C GLY A 27 -14.14 -26.37 0.93
N GLN A 28 -14.23 -27.36 1.82
CA GLN A 28 -13.49 -27.35 3.08
C GLN A 28 -11.96 -27.37 2.90
N ARG A 29 -11.44 -28.11 1.90
CA ARG A 29 -9.99 -28.11 1.63
C ARG A 29 -9.53 -26.77 1.05
N GLY A 30 -10.34 -26.15 0.18
CA GLY A 30 -10.12 -24.79 -0.30
C GLY A 30 -10.11 -23.74 0.82
N MET A 31 -11.01 -23.84 1.81
CA MET A 31 -11.01 -22.97 2.99
C MET A 31 -9.73 -23.11 3.81
N MET A 32 -9.27 -24.34 4.07
CA MET A 32 -8.06 -24.59 4.85
C MET A 32 -6.80 -24.08 4.13
N LEU A 33 -6.70 -24.33 2.82
CA LEU A 33 -5.61 -23.81 1.99
C LEU A 33 -5.63 -22.28 1.94
N ALA A 34 -6.81 -21.67 1.76
CA ALA A 34 -6.95 -20.23 1.74
C ALA A 34 -6.64 -19.58 3.10
N LEU A 35 -7.01 -20.21 4.21
CA LEU A 35 -6.63 -19.75 5.55
C LEU A 35 -5.11 -19.78 5.73
N PHE A 36 -4.46 -20.91 5.40
CA PHE A 36 -3.01 -21.03 5.50
C PHE A 36 -2.31 -19.98 4.63
N PHE A 37 -2.76 -19.82 3.38
CA PHE A 37 -2.23 -18.84 2.45
C PHE A 37 -2.47 -17.40 2.94
N ALA A 38 -3.65 -17.09 3.47
CA ALA A 38 -3.96 -15.76 4.00
C ALA A 38 -3.11 -15.42 5.22
N LEU A 39 -2.89 -16.37 6.14
CA LEU A 39 -2.00 -16.19 7.28
C LEU A 39 -0.54 -15.98 6.84
N ALA A 40 -0.05 -16.81 5.93
CA ALA A 40 1.29 -16.69 5.36
C ALA A 40 1.45 -15.35 4.64
N MET A 41 0.46 -14.93 3.84
CA MET A 41 0.46 -13.66 3.12
C MET A 41 0.37 -12.46 4.05
N ASN A 42 -0.43 -12.53 5.12
CA ASN A 42 -0.52 -11.47 6.13
C ASN A 42 0.80 -11.29 6.87
N PHE A 43 1.44 -12.41 7.25
CA PHE A 43 2.79 -12.37 7.78
C PHE A 43 3.75 -11.76 6.76
N PHE A 44 3.83 -12.29 5.53
CA PHE A 44 4.73 -11.74 4.52
C PHE A 44 4.48 -10.24 4.24
N SER A 45 3.22 -9.82 4.16
CA SER A 45 2.84 -8.43 3.92
C SER A 45 3.31 -7.54 5.07
N TYR A 46 3.14 -7.93 6.33
CA TYR A 46 3.59 -7.08 7.43
C TYR A 46 5.12 -6.85 7.43
N TRP A 47 5.92 -7.87 7.07
CA TRP A 47 7.39 -7.78 7.10
C TRP A 47 8.05 -7.34 5.78
N TYR A 48 7.38 -7.53 4.64
CA TYR A 48 7.98 -7.36 3.30
C TYR A 48 7.14 -6.53 2.32
N SER A 49 5.98 -5.99 2.73
CA SER A 49 5.10 -5.25 1.82
C SER A 49 5.78 -4.00 1.22
N ASP A 50 6.64 -3.33 1.98
CA ASP A 50 7.44 -2.19 1.49
C ASP A 50 8.32 -2.59 0.30
N LYS A 51 9.08 -3.69 0.47
CA LYS A 51 9.96 -4.22 -0.59
C LYS A 51 9.16 -4.69 -1.80
N MET A 52 7.96 -5.23 -1.57
CA MET A 52 7.11 -5.71 -2.65
C MET A 52 6.54 -4.55 -3.46
N VAL A 53 5.98 -3.53 -2.80
CA VAL A 53 5.46 -2.33 -3.46
C VAL A 53 6.57 -1.63 -4.24
N LEU A 54 7.74 -1.41 -3.62
CA LEU A 54 8.88 -0.77 -4.30
C LEU A 54 9.34 -1.56 -5.53
N ARG A 55 9.37 -2.90 -5.46
CA ARG A 55 9.70 -3.75 -6.61
C ARG A 55 8.63 -3.72 -7.70
N MET A 56 7.35 -3.67 -7.34
CA MET A 56 6.26 -3.57 -8.33
C MET A 56 6.41 -2.31 -9.19
N TYR A 57 6.88 -1.21 -8.59
CA TYR A 57 7.17 0.05 -9.29
C TYR A 57 8.59 0.13 -9.88
N ASN A 58 9.40 -0.92 -9.79
CA ASN A 58 10.82 -0.89 -10.18
C ASN A 58 11.57 0.32 -9.58
N ALA A 59 11.25 0.66 -8.32
CA ALA A 59 11.79 1.82 -7.64
C ALA A 59 13.30 1.67 -7.41
N GLN A 60 14.05 2.70 -7.73
CA GLN A 60 15.51 2.75 -7.60
C GLN A 60 15.88 3.56 -6.36
N GLU A 61 16.65 2.96 -5.45
CA GLU A 61 17.11 3.66 -4.26
C GLU A 61 18.10 4.75 -4.66
N VAL A 62 17.93 5.94 -4.09
CA VAL A 62 18.78 7.11 -4.36
C VAL A 62 19.38 7.66 -3.08
N ASP A 63 20.47 8.39 -3.26
CA ASP A 63 21.30 8.95 -2.20
C ASP A 63 21.75 10.38 -2.54
N GLU A 64 22.63 10.93 -1.70
CA GLU A 64 23.20 12.27 -1.89
C GLU A 64 24.02 12.44 -3.18
N THR A 65 24.42 11.34 -3.83
CA THR A 65 25.22 11.37 -5.06
C THR A 65 24.37 11.23 -6.31
N THR A 66 23.34 10.38 -6.25
CA THR A 66 22.49 10.02 -7.40
C THR A 66 21.30 10.97 -7.57
N ALA A 67 20.73 11.48 -6.48
CA ALA A 67 19.63 12.45 -6.51
C ALA A 67 19.79 13.52 -5.41
N PRO A 68 20.86 14.35 -5.44
CA PRO A 68 21.25 15.23 -4.34
C PRO A 68 20.14 16.18 -3.89
N GLN A 69 19.40 16.78 -4.82
CA GLN A 69 18.37 17.77 -4.49
C GLN A 69 17.18 17.12 -3.78
N PHE A 70 16.67 16.03 -4.33
CA PHE A 70 15.54 15.30 -3.76
C PHE A 70 15.90 14.65 -2.41
N TYR A 71 17.08 14.02 -2.32
CA TYR A 71 17.54 13.40 -1.08
C TYR A 71 17.72 14.43 0.04
N ARG A 72 18.33 15.59 -0.24
CA ARG A 72 18.47 16.68 0.74
C ARG A 72 17.12 17.23 1.19
N MET A 73 16.18 17.41 0.26
CA MET A 73 14.82 17.83 0.59
C MET A 73 14.17 16.88 1.61
N VAL A 74 14.20 15.57 1.33
CA VAL A 74 13.65 14.56 2.24
C VAL A 74 14.38 14.57 3.59
N ARG A 75 15.71 14.70 3.59
CA ARG A 75 16.52 14.78 4.81
C ARG A 75 16.15 15.98 5.68
N ASP A 76 15.98 17.15 5.08
CA ASP A 76 15.59 18.36 5.79
C ASP A 76 14.20 18.22 6.41
N LEU A 77 13.24 17.68 5.66
CA LEU A 77 11.87 17.47 6.13
C LEU A 77 11.81 16.38 7.23
N ALA A 78 12.54 15.27 7.07
CA ALA A 78 12.63 14.23 8.08
C ALA A 78 13.24 14.77 9.39
N THR A 79 14.28 15.60 9.27
CA THR A 79 14.89 16.27 10.43
C THR A 79 13.89 17.18 11.13
N ARG A 80 13.14 18.01 10.40
CA ARG A 80 12.07 18.87 10.96
C ARG A 80 10.94 18.06 11.59
N ALA A 81 10.65 16.89 11.04
CA ALA A 81 9.62 15.98 11.55
C ALA A 81 10.08 15.18 12.77
N GLU A 82 11.36 15.26 13.15
CA GLU A 82 12.00 14.41 14.19
C GLU A 82 11.90 12.91 13.85
N LEU A 83 12.09 12.58 12.56
CA LEU A 83 12.06 11.21 12.06
C LEU A 83 13.47 10.70 11.73
N PRO A 84 13.73 9.39 11.88
CA PRO A 84 14.86 8.75 11.22
C PRO A 84 14.80 9.02 9.71
N MET A 85 15.97 9.14 9.07
CA MET A 85 16.03 9.31 7.62
C MET A 85 15.41 8.08 6.92
N PRO A 86 14.29 8.22 6.18
CA PRO A 86 13.74 7.11 5.43
C PRO A 86 14.64 6.79 4.23
N ARG A 87 14.52 5.57 3.72
CA ARG A 87 15.10 5.25 2.40
C ARG A 87 14.36 6.04 1.32
N VAL A 88 15.10 6.56 0.35
CA VAL A 88 14.56 7.43 -0.69
C VAL A 88 14.64 6.70 -2.02
N TYR A 89 13.54 6.71 -2.78
CA TYR A 89 13.46 6.03 -4.06
C TYR A 89 12.96 6.96 -5.16
N LEU A 90 13.46 6.72 -6.38
CA LEU A 90 12.90 7.27 -7.62
C LEU A 90 12.29 6.17 -8.47
N ILE A 91 11.12 6.44 -9.03
CA ILE A 91 10.40 5.55 -9.93
C ILE A 91 10.44 6.17 -11.33
N ASN A 92 10.92 5.41 -12.32
CA ASN A 92 11.00 5.90 -13.69
C ASN A 92 9.66 5.75 -14.41
N GLU A 93 8.72 6.64 -14.08
CA GLU A 93 7.38 6.69 -14.67
C GLU A 93 6.98 8.16 -14.94
N ASP A 94 6.27 8.37 -16.05
CA ASP A 94 5.83 9.72 -16.45
C ASP A 94 4.59 10.20 -15.68
N ALA A 95 3.77 9.28 -15.19
CA ALA A 95 2.59 9.60 -14.40
C ALA A 95 3.01 10.20 -13.05
N PRO A 96 2.60 11.44 -12.72
CA PRO A 96 2.96 12.06 -11.45
C PRO A 96 2.39 11.29 -10.26
N ASN A 97 3.28 10.85 -9.37
CA ASN A 97 2.95 10.18 -8.12
C ASN A 97 4.10 10.28 -7.11
N ALA A 98 3.77 10.29 -5.82
CA ALA A 98 4.69 10.13 -4.69
C ALA A 98 3.96 9.45 -3.53
N PHE A 99 4.68 8.67 -2.72
CA PHE A 99 4.08 7.98 -1.58
C PHE A 99 5.13 7.57 -0.52
N ALA A 100 4.67 7.36 0.71
CA ALA A 100 5.41 6.68 1.76
C ALA A 100 4.96 5.21 1.95
N THR A 101 5.91 4.35 2.29
CA THR A 101 5.69 2.92 2.55
C THR A 101 6.53 2.45 3.73
N GLY A 102 6.14 1.35 4.37
CA GLY A 102 6.89 0.77 5.49
C GLY A 102 6.01 0.35 6.65
N ARG A 103 6.64 -0.29 7.63
CA ARG A 103 5.96 -0.83 8.82
C ARG A 103 5.98 0.08 10.04
N ASN A 104 6.98 0.96 10.12
CA ASN A 104 7.18 1.93 11.20
C ASN A 104 8.21 3.00 10.73
N PRO A 105 8.38 4.10 11.48
CA PRO A 105 9.32 5.17 11.12
C PRO A 105 10.75 4.69 10.87
N GLU A 106 11.22 3.70 11.64
CA GLU A 106 12.58 3.15 11.55
C GLU A 106 12.79 2.30 10.29
N HIS A 107 11.70 1.86 9.65
CA HIS A 107 11.70 1.04 8.44
C HIS A 107 10.85 1.69 7.34
N ALA A 108 10.79 3.03 7.32
CA ALA A 108 10.07 3.78 6.32
C ALA A 108 10.91 3.94 5.03
N ALA A 109 10.20 4.03 3.92
CA ALA A 109 10.73 4.45 2.64
C ALA A 109 9.77 5.45 2.01
N VAL A 110 10.31 6.39 1.25
CA VAL A 110 9.53 7.36 0.47
C VAL A 110 9.96 7.25 -0.98
N ALA A 111 9.00 7.38 -1.89
CA ALA A 111 9.23 7.27 -3.32
C ALA A 111 8.56 8.41 -4.07
N ALA A 112 9.21 8.89 -5.13
CA ALA A 112 8.64 9.84 -6.08
C ALA A 112 8.91 9.38 -7.50
N THR A 113 7.98 9.65 -8.41
CA THR A 113 8.14 9.39 -9.84
C THR A 113 9.02 10.45 -10.51
N THR A 114 9.68 10.12 -11.62
CA THR A 114 10.35 11.13 -12.43
C THR A 114 9.34 12.11 -13.04
N GLY A 115 8.11 11.66 -13.30
CA GLY A 115 6.96 12.49 -13.68
C GLY A 115 6.67 13.61 -12.69
N ILE A 116 6.47 13.30 -11.39
CA ILE A 116 6.12 14.33 -10.40
C ILE A 116 7.23 15.37 -10.23
N LEU A 117 8.49 14.94 -10.28
CA LEU A 117 9.65 15.84 -10.15
C LEU A 117 9.79 16.82 -11.32
N ARG A 118 9.22 16.52 -12.48
CA ARG A 118 9.23 17.43 -13.65
C ARG A 118 8.08 18.43 -13.63
N VAL A 119 6.96 18.08 -12.99
CA VAL A 119 5.74 18.88 -13.00
C VAL A 119 5.70 19.83 -11.81
N LEU A 120 6.10 19.37 -10.63
CA LEU A 120 6.06 20.17 -9.41
C LEU A 120 7.33 21.01 -9.24
N SER A 121 7.13 22.25 -8.79
CA SER A 121 8.21 23.08 -8.26
C SER A 121 8.81 22.48 -6.99
N GLU A 122 10.01 22.92 -6.61
CA GLU A 122 10.63 22.49 -5.35
C GLU A 122 9.73 22.73 -4.13
N ARG A 123 9.02 23.87 -4.12
CA ARG A 123 8.10 24.25 -3.05
C ARG A 123 6.92 23.28 -2.95
N GLU A 124 6.30 22.95 -4.06
CA GLU A 124 5.18 22.00 -4.13
C GLU A 124 5.63 20.59 -3.75
N MET A 125 6.78 20.15 -4.27
CA MET A 125 7.35 18.84 -3.94
C MET A 125 7.66 18.73 -2.44
N ARG A 126 8.13 19.80 -1.80
CA ARG A 126 8.29 19.85 -0.34
C ARG A 126 6.97 19.65 0.40
N GLY A 127 5.89 20.24 -0.09
CA GLY A 127 4.55 20.04 0.46
C GLY A 127 4.09 18.59 0.37
N VAL A 128 4.22 18.00 -0.81
CA VAL A 128 3.89 16.58 -1.06
C VAL A 128 4.72 15.65 -0.18
N MET A 129 6.04 15.80 -0.16
CA MET A 129 6.89 14.94 0.68
C MET A 129 6.66 15.16 2.18
N ALA A 130 6.32 16.37 2.60
CA ALA A 130 5.98 16.64 3.99
C ALA A 130 4.67 15.96 4.41
N HIS A 131 3.67 15.91 3.52
CA HIS A 131 2.44 15.15 3.72
C HIS A 131 2.75 13.65 3.87
N GLU A 132 3.56 13.08 2.96
CA GLU A 132 3.97 11.68 3.04
C GLU A 132 4.76 11.35 4.32
N LEU A 133 5.64 12.25 4.76
CA LEU A 133 6.36 12.11 6.02
C LEU A 133 5.45 12.27 7.26
N ALA A 134 4.35 13.03 7.15
CA ALA A 134 3.37 13.11 8.22
C ALA A 134 2.69 11.74 8.44
N HIS A 135 2.41 10.98 7.38
CA HIS A 135 1.95 9.60 7.50
C HIS A 135 2.98 8.70 8.20
N VAL A 136 4.26 8.84 7.84
CA VAL A 136 5.34 8.10 8.54
C VAL A 136 5.31 8.41 10.04
N LYS A 137 5.22 9.70 10.41
CA LYS A 137 5.18 10.17 11.80
C LYS A 137 3.97 9.65 12.56
N HIS A 138 2.80 9.65 11.95
CA HIS A 138 1.55 9.16 12.55
C HIS A 138 1.43 7.63 12.53
N ARG A 139 2.40 6.92 11.94
CA ARG A 139 2.48 5.45 11.90
C ARG A 139 1.28 4.80 11.22
N ASP A 140 0.77 5.42 10.16
CA ASP A 140 -0.34 4.90 9.37
C ASP A 140 0.07 4.41 7.97
N ILE A 141 1.35 4.55 7.61
CA ILE A 141 1.97 4.00 6.40
C ILE A 141 1.81 2.47 6.25
N LEU A 142 1.71 1.72 7.36
CA LEU A 142 1.53 0.27 7.30
C LEU A 142 0.18 -0.10 6.68
N ILE A 143 -0.86 0.69 6.96
CA ILE A 143 -2.20 0.45 6.44
C ILE A 143 -2.22 0.66 4.93
N SER A 144 -1.63 1.76 4.43
CA SER A 144 -1.53 2.01 2.98
C SER A 144 -0.68 0.96 2.29
N THR A 145 0.45 0.58 2.88
CA THR A 145 1.37 -0.42 2.32
C THR A 145 0.72 -1.81 2.19
N ILE A 146 0.04 -2.27 3.25
CA ILE A 146 -0.70 -3.54 3.22
C ILE A 146 -1.83 -3.46 2.19
N THR A 147 -2.55 -2.34 2.15
CA THR A 147 -3.63 -2.12 1.19
C THR A 147 -3.18 -2.23 -0.27
N ALA A 148 -2.05 -1.61 -0.62
CA ALA A 148 -1.47 -1.69 -1.96
C ALA A 148 -1.06 -3.13 -2.32
N THR A 149 -0.41 -3.82 -1.38
CA THR A 149 -0.05 -5.24 -1.49
C THR A 149 -1.27 -6.15 -1.74
N MET A 150 -2.38 -5.88 -1.07
CA MET A 150 -3.60 -6.67 -1.19
C MET A 150 -4.26 -6.56 -2.55
N ALA A 151 -4.20 -5.40 -3.21
CA ALA A 151 -4.76 -5.26 -4.55
C ALA A 151 -4.12 -6.27 -5.52
N GLY A 152 -2.79 -6.47 -5.38
CA GLY A 152 -2.06 -7.53 -6.08
C GLY A 152 -2.52 -8.93 -5.68
N ALA A 153 -2.72 -9.18 -4.38
CA ALA A 153 -3.15 -10.48 -3.86
C ALA A 153 -4.56 -10.86 -4.34
N ILE A 154 -5.52 -9.93 -4.35
CA ILE A 154 -6.88 -10.14 -4.87
C ILE A 154 -6.85 -10.48 -6.37
N SER A 155 -6.02 -9.77 -7.13
CA SER A 155 -5.81 -10.05 -8.56
C SER A 155 -5.20 -11.45 -8.78
N ALA A 156 -4.28 -11.88 -7.90
CA ALA A 156 -3.71 -13.23 -7.94
C ALA A 156 -4.75 -14.31 -7.63
N ILE A 157 -5.65 -14.08 -6.66
CA ILE A 157 -6.76 -15.01 -6.38
C ILE A 157 -7.70 -15.12 -7.57
N ALA A 158 -8.08 -14.02 -8.21
CA ALA A 158 -8.96 -14.04 -9.37
C ALA A 158 -8.36 -14.88 -10.51
N ASN A 159 -7.05 -14.72 -10.76
CA ASN A 159 -6.32 -15.53 -11.73
C ASN A 159 -6.22 -17.00 -11.30
N PHE A 160 -5.93 -17.28 -10.03
CA PHE A 160 -5.86 -18.64 -9.49
C PHE A 160 -7.21 -19.36 -9.58
N ALA A 161 -8.32 -18.66 -9.28
CA ALA A 161 -9.68 -19.17 -9.42
C ALA A 161 -10.02 -19.53 -10.88
N MET A 162 -9.57 -18.71 -11.84
CA MET A 162 -9.76 -19.00 -13.27
C MET A 162 -8.92 -20.20 -13.75
N PHE A 163 -7.69 -20.37 -13.25
CA PHE A 163 -6.78 -21.43 -13.72
C PHE A 163 -6.96 -22.78 -13.01
N PHE A 164 -7.27 -22.76 -11.71
CA PHE A 164 -7.32 -23.97 -10.87
C PHE A 164 -8.73 -24.31 -10.39
N GLY A 165 -9.70 -23.40 -10.52
CA GLY A 165 -11.10 -23.63 -10.17
C GLY A 165 -11.87 -24.47 -11.20
N GLY A 166 -11.22 -25.33 -11.99
CA GLY A 166 -11.88 -26.12 -13.04
C GLY A 166 -12.36 -27.50 -12.59
N ARG A 167 -11.81 -28.07 -11.50
CA ARG A 167 -12.15 -29.41 -11.02
C ARG A 167 -12.14 -29.49 -9.50
N ASP A 168 -13.17 -30.11 -8.92
CA ASP A 168 -13.19 -30.50 -7.51
C ASP A 168 -12.25 -31.68 -7.24
N GLU A 169 -12.10 -32.06 -5.97
CA GLU A 169 -11.24 -33.17 -5.52
C GLU A 169 -11.68 -34.54 -6.05
N ASN A 170 -12.89 -34.64 -6.60
CA ASN A 170 -13.49 -35.82 -7.21
C ASN A 170 -13.52 -35.72 -8.75
N GLY A 171 -12.87 -34.72 -9.35
CA GLY A 171 -12.81 -34.50 -10.80
C GLY A 171 -14.06 -33.89 -11.44
N ARG A 172 -15.03 -33.42 -10.66
CA ARG A 172 -16.26 -32.78 -11.16
C ARG A 172 -15.97 -31.34 -11.58
N PRO A 173 -16.57 -30.87 -12.69
CA PRO A 173 -16.40 -29.47 -13.10
C PRO A 173 -16.93 -28.55 -12.01
N ALA A 174 -16.09 -27.62 -11.54
CA ALA A 174 -16.52 -26.63 -10.57
C ALA A 174 -17.60 -25.72 -11.17
N ASN A 175 -18.44 -25.14 -10.32
CA ASN A 175 -19.55 -24.29 -10.76
C ASN A 175 -19.01 -23.03 -11.46
N PRO A 176 -19.15 -22.89 -12.80
CA PRO A 176 -18.60 -21.77 -13.55
C PRO A 176 -19.24 -20.43 -13.16
N ILE A 177 -20.47 -20.46 -12.65
CA ILE A 177 -21.19 -19.26 -12.16
C ILE A 177 -20.51 -18.72 -10.89
N ALA A 178 -20.06 -19.61 -10.00
CA ALA A 178 -19.38 -19.21 -8.77
C ALA A 178 -18.01 -18.58 -9.09
N GLY A 179 -17.28 -19.11 -10.07
CA GLY A 179 -16.00 -18.53 -10.52
C GLY A 179 -16.17 -17.12 -11.10
N ILE A 180 -17.18 -16.90 -11.95
CA ILE A 180 -17.50 -15.59 -12.51
C ILE A 180 -17.92 -14.61 -11.40
N ALA A 181 -18.76 -15.05 -10.46
CA ALA A 181 -19.16 -14.22 -9.33
C ALA A 181 -17.96 -13.77 -8.48
N VAL A 182 -17.01 -14.66 -8.18
CA VAL A 182 -15.79 -14.31 -7.44
C VAL A 182 -14.94 -13.32 -8.22
N ALA A 183 -14.74 -13.53 -9.53
CA ALA A 183 -13.93 -12.64 -10.37
C ALA A 183 -14.47 -11.21 -10.41
N LEU A 184 -15.79 -11.03 -10.33
CA LEU A 184 -16.44 -9.71 -10.31
C LEU A 184 -16.55 -9.12 -8.90
N LEU A 185 -16.92 -9.92 -7.90
CA LEU A 185 -17.24 -9.44 -6.56
C LEU A 185 -16.01 -9.25 -5.67
N ALA A 186 -14.94 -10.05 -5.85
CA ALA A 186 -13.75 -9.94 -5.01
C ALA A 186 -13.02 -8.59 -5.16
N PRO A 187 -12.81 -8.02 -6.37
CA PRO A 187 -12.26 -6.68 -6.52
C PRO A 187 -13.12 -5.59 -5.87
N ILE A 188 -14.45 -5.70 -5.98
CA ILE A 188 -15.40 -4.76 -5.37
C ILE A 188 -15.32 -4.84 -3.84
N ALA A 189 -15.32 -6.05 -3.28
CA ALA A 189 -15.16 -6.26 -1.84
C ALA A 189 -13.82 -5.70 -1.34
N GLY A 190 -12.74 -5.92 -2.09
CA GLY A 190 -11.44 -5.31 -1.85
C GLY A 190 -11.52 -3.80 -1.81
N ALA A 191 -12.07 -3.17 -2.85
CA ALA A 191 -12.21 -1.72 -2.94
C ALA A 191 -13.03 -1.13 -1.77
N LEU A 192 -14.13 -1.79 -1.37
CA LEU A 192 -14.94 -1.37 -0.22
C LEU A 192 -14.16 -1.44 1.10
N ILE A 193 -13.35 -2.48 1.29
CA ILE A 193 -12.44 -2.59 2.44
C ILE A 193 -11.42 -1.44 2.45
N GLN A 194 -10.91 -1.04 1.28
CA GLN A 194 -9.99 0.11 1.18
C GLN A 194 -10.70 1.43 1.48
N MET A 195 -11.92 1.63 0.98
CA MET A 195 -12.70 2.84 1.22
C MET A 195 -13.11 3.01 2.68
N ALA A 196 -13.20 1.91 3.44
CA ALA A 196 -13.44 1.97 4.88
C ALA A 196 -12.23 2.54 5.66
N ILE A 197 -11.08 2.70 5.01
CA ILE A 197 -9.90 3.32 5.58
C ILE A 197 -10.12 4.85 5.63
N SER A 198 -9.92 5.42 6.81
CA SER A 198 -10.49 6.70 7.23
C SER A 198 -9.90 7.95 6.55
N ARG A 199 -10.79 8.81 6.01
CA ARG A 199 -10.49 10.19 5.54
C ARG A 199 -9.96 11.13 6.64
N ALA A 200 -10.22 10.85 7.92
CA ALA A 200 -9.77 11.69 9.02
C ALA A 200 -8.24 11.80 9.08
N ARG A 201 -7.53 10.78 8.58
CA ARG A 201 -6.06 10.73 8.57
C ARG A 201 -5.45 11.66 7.54
N GLU A 202 -6.10 11.82 6.39
CA GLU A 202 -5.65 12.75 5.35
C GLU A 202 -5.64 14.17 5.90
N PHE A 203 -6.66 14.57 6.67
CA PHE A 203 -6.67 15.87 7.34
C PHE A 203 -5.57 16.01 8.41
N GLU A 204 -5.24 14.94 9.13
CA GLU A 204 -4.11 14.93 10.08
C GLU A 204 -2.77 15.00 9.35
N ALA A 205 -2.63 14.34 8.20
CA ALA A 205 -1.46 14.38 7.34
C ALA A 205 -1.28 15.74 6.67
N ASP A 206 -2.35 16.39 6.21
CA ASP A 206 -2.33 17.76 5.69
C ASP A 206 -1.85 18.75 6.75
N ARG A 207 -2.40 18.65 7.97
CA ARG A 207 -1.97 19.47 9.10
C ARG A 207 -0.51 19.20 9.47
N GLY A 208 -0.11 17.94 9.54
CA GLY A 208 1.27 17.54 9.84
C GLY A 208 2.25 17.98 8.75
N GLY A 209 1.88 17.83 7.49
CA GLY A 209 2.66 18.24 6.32
C GLY A 209 2.85 19.75 6.26
N ALA A 210 1.82 20.53 6.59
CA ALA A 210 1.93 21.98 6.74
C ALA A 210 2.93 22.37 7.84
N GLN A 211 2.93 21.66 8.97
CA GLN A 211 3.88 21.90 10.07
C GLN A 211 5.32 21.49 9.71
N ILE A 212 5.50 20.36 9.04
CA ILE A 212 6.82 19.82 8.64
C ILE A 212 7.45 20.68 7.53
N SER A 213 6.67 21.04 6.51
CA SER A 213 7.13 21.91 5.41
C SER A 213 7.39 23.34 5.90
N GLY A 214 6.62 23.81 6.89
CA GLY A 214 6.60 25.21 7.31
C GLY A 214 5.84 26.11 6.33
N ASP A 215 5.10 25.51 5.37
CA ASP A 215 4.35 26.21 4.33
C ASP A 215 2.99 25.52 4.11
N PRO A 216 1.92 25.99 4.76
CA PRO A 216 0.59 25.38 4.67
C PRO A 216 -0.02 25.39 3.25
N GLN A 217 0.47 26.24 2.35
CA GLN A 217 -0.06 26.35 0.99
C GLN A 217 0.69 25.49 -0.02
N SER A 218 1.87 24.98 0.35
CA SER A 218 2.72 24.19 -0.56
C SER A 218 2.00 22.97 -1.13
N LEU A 219 1.31 22.19 -0.28
CA LEU A 219 0.53 21.04 -0.72
C LEU A 219 -0.70 21.47 -1.53
N ALA A 220 -1.41 22.51 -1.11
CA ALA A 220 -2.61 22.99 -1.80
C ALA A 220 -2.34 23.52 -3.22
N THR A 221 -1.11 23.96 -3.50
CA THR A 221 -0.70 24.41 -4.83
C THR A 221 -0.30 23.22 -5.73
N ALA A 222 0.05 22.08 -5.13
CA ALA A 222 0.48 20.87 -5.82
C ALA A 222 -0.69 19.95 -6.27
N LEU A 223 -1.88 20.13 -5.67
CA LEU A 223 -3.11 19.37 -5.94
C LEU A 223 -3.94 20.01 -7.06
#